data_AF-A0A135VWA2-F1
#
_entry.id   AF-A0A135VWA2-F1
#
_cell.length_a   1.000
_cell.length_b   1.000
_cell.length_c   1.000
_cell.angle_alpha   90.00
_cell.angle_beta   90.00
_cell.angle_gamma   90.00
#
_symmetry.space_group_name_H-M   'P 1'
#
loop_
_entity.id
_entity.type
_entity.pdbx_description
1 polymer ?
#
loop_
_entity_poly.entity_id
_entity_poly.type
_entity_poly.pdbx_seq_one_letter_code
_entity_poly.pdbx_strand_id
1 'polypeptide(L)'
;MNLKKHKQELASRMELLDTPADNQLAFELIELHEKKCTVCQEDRLGCTVRPACMNRNFLNALIEIGVNPQDLPAFCYSQHLEQIRRFILDKKGREMTDRRIPIKDLLSTLGVSSIRHFTTKFKKEWKGFSSAHEENVLIVKGDSLIFHFDFARGIVTLNPRNDRLENFEVFNLYCQIFSNYYGLKTIVTDLTINWWLLSIEIEGHSLSSVKSQLKAGSLKGFDAVYTSEIEDLVKIHAEVIAGDDSSSLEVGQLRDLFIRVSKFEKQE
;
A
#
# COMPACT_ATOMS: atom_id res chain seq x y z
N MET A 1 18.72 21.73 -1.66
CA MET A 1 18.39 20.46 -2.33
C MET A 1 19.62 20.06 -3.13
N ASN A 2 20.15 18.86 -2.89
CA ASN A 2 21.31 18.30 -3.59
C ASN A 2 20.97 16.87 -4.01
N LEU A 3 20.05 16.70 -4.97
CA LEU A 3 19.52 15.36 -5.29
C LEU A 3 20.53 14.49 -6.03
N LYS A 4 21.44 15.10 -6.79
CA LYS A 4 22.44 14.39 -7.61
C LYS A 4 23.35 13.44 -6.82
N LYS A 5 23.49 13.64 -5.50
CA LYS A 5 24.27 12.74 -4.65
C LYS A 5 23.59 11.38 -4.44
N HIS A 6 22.27 11.31 -4.63
CA HIS A 6 21.44 10.13 -4.39
C HIS A 6 21.22 9.28 -5.67
N LYS A 7 22.10 9.43 -6.67
CA LYS A 7 21.97 8.75 -7.97
C LYS A 7 22.23 7.24 -7.87
N GLN A 8 23.10 6.82 -6.95
CA GLN A 8 23.48 5.42 -6.82
C GLN A 8 22.32 4.61 -6.21
N GLU A 9 21.61 5.21 -5.26
CA GLU A 9 20.44 4.65 -4.58
C GLU A 9 19.25 4.53 -5.53
N LEU A 10 19.10 5.48 -6.47
CA LEU A 10 18.10 5.34 -7.53
C LEU A 10 18.51 4.26 -8.53
N ALA A 11 19.77 4.27 -8.99
CA ALA A 11 20.27 3.28 -9.95
C ALA A 11 20.15 1.85 -9.44
N SER A 12 20.48 1.60 -8.17
CA SER A 12 20.38 0.27 -7.55
C SER A 12 18.94 -0.24 -7.42
N ARG A 13 17.93 0.62 -7.57
CA ARG A 13 16.51 0.25 -7.56
C ARG A 13 15.90 0.15 -8.95
N MET A 14 16.58 0.64 -9.99
CA MET A 14 16.09 0.60 -11.35
C MET A 14 16.26 -0.80 -11.97
N GLU A 15 17.45 -1.38 -11.82
CA GLU A 15 17.80 -2.73 -12.32
C GLU A 15 17.31 -2.99 -13.76
N LEU A 16 17.49 -2.00 -14.65
CA LEU A 16 17.00 -2.06 -16.03
C LEU A 16 18.07 -2.51 -17.02
N LEU A 17 19.33 -2.11 -16.80
CA LEU A 17 20.45 -2.32 -17.71
C LEU A 17 21.67 -2.85 -16.92
N ASP A 18 22.88 -2.52 -17.39
CA ASP A 18 24.09 -2.70 -16.59
C ASP A 18 24.27 -1.55 -15.57
N THR A 19 25.05 -1.81 -14.52
CA THR A 19 25.27 -0.84 -13.43
C THR A 19 25.79 0.52 -13.93
N PRO A 20 26.77 0.61 -14.84
CA PRO A 20 27.16 1.90 -15.42
C PRO A 20 26.03 2.65 -16.14
N ALA A 21 25.25 1.97 -16.97
CA ALA A 21 24.15 2.56 -17.73
C ALA A 21 23.03 3.03 -16.80
N ASP A 22 22.65 2.23 -15.80
CA ASP A 22 21.63 2.61 -14.81
C ASP A 22 22.08 3.79 -13.95
N ASN A 23 23.38 3.88 -13.62
CA ASN A 23 23.92 5.06 -12.92
C ASN A 23 23.84 6.34 -13.77
N GLN A 24 24.14 6.24 -15.07
CA GLN A 24 24.03 7.38 -15.97
C GLN A 24 22.57 7.80 -16.15
N LEU A 25 21.67 6.83 -16.34
CA LEU A 25 20.24 7.08 -16.48
C LEU A 25 19.64 7.69 -15.21
N ALA A 26 19.97 7.18 -14.04
CA ALA A 26 19.55 7.73 -12.74
C ALA A 26 20.05 9.17 -12.56
N PHE A 27 21.29 9.46 -12.96
CA PHE A 27 21.83 10.83 -12.92
C PHE A 27 21.05 11.80 -13.81
N GLU A 28 20.79 11.42 -15.06
CA GLU A 28 20.03 12.25 -16.01
C GLU A 28 18.59 12.48 -15.54
N LEU A 29 17.94 11.44 -15.02
CA LEU A 29 16.58 11.53 -14.47
C LEU A 29 16.52 12.46 -13.26
N ILE A 30 17.46 12.34 -12.32
CA ILE A 30 17.54 13.20 -11.14
C ILE A 30 17.80 14.65 -11.56
N GLU A 31 18.74 14.89 -12.48
CA GLU A 31 19.06 16.24 -12.92
C GLU A 31 17.85 16.92 -13.59
N LEU A 32 17.14 16.20 -14.46
CA LEU A 32 15.93 16.70 -15.11
C LEU A 32 14.87 17.07 -14.07
N HIS A 33 14.62 16.19 -13.10
CA HIS A 33 13.61 16.41 -12.08
C HIS A 33 14.01 17.45 -11.03
N GLU A 34 15.29 17.58 -10.71
CA GLU A 34 15.80 18.61 -9.81
C GLU A 34 15.50 20.01 -10.36
N LYS A 35 15.79 20.25 -11.65
CA LYS A 35 15.44 21.51 -12.35
C LYS A 35 13.92 21.76 -12.31
N LYS A 36 13.13 20.74 -12.65
CA LYS A 36 11.66 20.83 -12.64
C LYS A 36 11.10 21.11 -11.24
N CYS A 37 11.68 20.50 -10.21
CA CYS A 37 11.31 20.73 -8.81
C CYS A 37 11.64 22.16 -8.38
N THR A 38 12.82 22.69 -8.71
CA THR A 38 13.20 24.07 -8.40
C THR A 38 12.17 25.07 -8.95
N VAL A 39 11.88 25.00 -10.26
CA VAL A 39 10.88 25.87 -10.91
C VAL A 39 9.49 25.70 -10.27
N CYS A 40 9.10 24.46 -9.99
CA CYS A 40 7.81 24.19 -9.36
C CYS A 40 7.73 24.84 -7.96
N GLN A 41 8.80 24.81 -7.16
CA GLN A 41 8.79 25.35 -5.80
C GLN A 41 8.82 26.88 -5.72
N GLU A 42 9.33 27.53 -6.74
CA GLU A 42 9.27 29.00 -6.87
C GLU A 42 7.82 29.47 -6.98
N ASP A 43 6.98 28.76 -7.75
CA ASP A 43 5.52 28.95 -7.74
C ASP A 43 4.85 28.15 -6.61
N ARG A 44 4.84 28.74 -5.40
CA ARG A 44 4.24 28.11 -4.21
C ARG A 44 2.77 27.74 -4.38
N LEU A 45 2.00 28.56 -5.09
CA LEU A 45 0.57 28.30 -5.32
C LEU A 45 0.41 27.12 -6.29
N GLY A 46 1.15 27.15 -7.39
CA GLY A 46 1.23 26.06 -8.36
C GLY A 46 1.65 24.75 -7.71
N CYS A 47 2.75 24.73 -6.95
CA CYS A 47 3.21 23.52 -6.27
C CYS A 47 2.20 22.95 -5.27
N THR A 48 1.37 23.79 -4.65
CA THR A 48 0.36 23.35 -3.68
C THR A 48 -0.85 22.72 -4.38
N VAL A 49 -1.35 23.37 -5.43
CA VAL A 49 -2.63 23.00 -6.08
C VAL A 49 -2.41 22.03 -7.24
N ARG A 50 -1.32 22.21 -8.00
CA ARG A 50 -1.02 21.48 -9.24
C ARG A 50 0.50 21.26 -9.38
N PRO A 51 1.11 20.43 -8.52
CA PRO A 51 2.54 20.15 -8.59
C PRO A 51 2.93 19.63 -9.98
N ALA A 52 4.10 20.03 -10.46
CA ALA A 52 4.59 19.66 -11.79
C ALA A 52 4.82 18.13 -11.93
N CYS A 53 4.96 17.42 -10.81
CA CYS A 53 4.94 15.97 -10.73
C CYS A 53 3.53 15.49 -10.37
N MET A 54 2.91 14.72 -11.28
CA MET A 54 1.60 14.11 -11.05
C MET A 54 1.65 13.29 -9.77
N ASN A 55 0.68 13.52 -8.89
CA ASN A 55 0.58 12.86 -7.59
C ASN A 55 1.89 12.85 -6.80
N ARG A 56 2.78 13.83 -6.97
CA ARG A 56 4.08 13.88 -6.29
C ARG A 56 4.89 12.57 -6.42
N ASN A 57 4.74 11.83 -7.52
CA ASN A 57 5.38 10.52 -7.68
C ASN A 57 6.92 10.59 -7.55
N PHE A 58 7.53 11.67 -8.05
CA PHE A 58 8.96 11.89 -7.88
C PHE A 58 9.35 12.06 -6.40
N LEU A 59 8.54 12.75 -5.59
CA LEU A 59 8.78 12.86 -4.15
C LEU A 59 8.64 11.50 -3.46
N ASN A 60 7.64 10.70 -3.83
CA ASN A 60 7.50 9.32 -3.33
C ASN A 60 8.74 8.49 -3.67
N ALA A 61 9.29 8.62 -4.88
CA ALA A 61 10.51 7.93 -5.30
C ALA A 61 11.74 8.37 -4.47
N LEU A 62 11.90 9.67 -4.23
CA LEU A 62 12.98 10.17 -3.37
C LEU A 62 12.89 9.61 -1.94
N ILE A 63 11.68 9.50 -1.39
CA ILE A 63 11.45 8.90 -0.07
C ILE A 63 11.77 7.39 -0.09
N GLU A 64 11.36 6.69 -1.14
CA GLU A 64 11.61 5.25 -1.32
C GLU A 64 13.10 4.91 -1.37
N ILE A 65 13.91 5.72 -2.05
CA ILE A 65 15.38 5.53 -2.11
C ILE A 65 16.11 6.06 -0.86
N GLY A 66 15.39 6.53 0.16
CA GLY A 66 15.97 6.94 1.44
C GLY A 66 16.59 8.33 1.47
N VAL A 67 16.18 9.24 0.56
CA VAL A 67 16.68 10.63 0.59
C VAL A 67 16.30 11.31 1.90
N ASN A 68 17.30 11.87 2.59
CA ASN A 68 17.10 12.60 3.84
C ASN A 68 16.17 13.82 3.65
N PRO A 69 15.30 14.13 4.64
CA PRO A 69 14.36 15.25 4.53
C PRO A 69 15.00 16.62 4.20
N GLN A 70 16.26 16.83 4.56
CA GLN A 70 17.02 18.06 4.26
C GLN A 70 17.33 18.24 2.78
N ASP A 71 17.49 17.13 2.05
CA ASP A 71 17.76 17.14 0.62
C ASP A 71 16.47 17.11 -0.19
N LEU A 72 15.36 16.69 0.40
CA LEU A 72 14.06 16.72 -0.26
C LEU A 72 13.67 18.14 -0.67
N PRO A 73 12.84 18.29 -1.71
CA PRO A 73 12.28 19.57 -2.10
C PRO A 73 11.40 20.11 -0.94
N ALA A 74 11.96 21.01 -0.12
CA ALA A 74 11.42 21.41 1.19
C ALA A 74 9.97 21.93 1.18
N PHE A 75 9.63 22.88 0.30
CA PHE A 75 8.26 23.40 0.20
C PHE A 75 7.28 22.32 -0.27
N CYS A 76 7.67 21.54 -1.28
CA CYS A 76 6.87 20.43 -1.78
C CYS A 76 6.63 19.41 -0.67
N TYR A 77 7.68 19.03 0.06
CA TYR A 77 7.59 18.06 1.14
C TYR A 77 6.71 18.55 2.30
N SER A 78 6.80 19.82 2.71
CA SER A 78 5.92 20.37 3.76
C SER A 78 4.45 20.37 3.35
N GLN A 79 4.15 20.71 2.08
CA GLN A 79 2.78 20.60 1.55
C GLN A 79 2.30 19.16 1.49
N HIS A 80 3.18 18.19 1.22
CA HIS A 80 2.85 16.75 1.25
C HIS A 80 2.43 16.32 2.66
N LEU A 81 3.22 16.67 3.68
CA LEU A 81 2.90 16.36 5.08
C LEU A 81 1.59 17.02 5.55
N GLU A 82 1.37 18.29 5.23
CA GLU A 82 0.12 18.99 5.59
C GLU A 82 -1.10 18.37 4.90
N GLN A 83 -0.98 17.97 3.63
CA GLN A 83 -2.04 17.26 2.91
C GLN A 83 -2.39 15.91 3.58
N ILE A 84 -1.38 15.15 4.00
CA ILE A 84 -1.55 13.89 4.73
C ILE A 84 -2.21 14.13 6.09
N ARG A 85 -1.74 15.14 6.84
CA ARG A 85 -2.32 15.50 8.14
C ARG A 85 -3.81 15.79 8.03
N ARG A 86 -4.19 16.67 7.10
CA ARG A 86 -5.59 17.04 6.85
C ARG A 86 -6.43 15.86 6.41
N PHE A 87 -5.87 14.96 5.61
CA PHE A 87 -6.56 13.76 5.17
C PHE A 87 -6.83 12.79 6.33
N ILE A 88 -5.84 12.56 7.20
CA ILE A 88 -5.95 11.61 8.31
C ILE A 88 -6.77 12.18 9.48
N LEU A 89 -6.45 13.40 9.93
CA LEU A 89 -7.05 13.99 11.14
C LEU A 89 -8.36 14.73 10.84
N ASP A 90 -8.39 15.53 9.77
CA ASP A 90 -9.55 16.37 9.45
C ASP A 90 -10.54 15.68 8.50
N LYS A 91 -10.20 14.49 7.97
CA LYS A 91 -10.96 13.76 6.96
C LYS A 91 -11.26 14.62 5.72
N LYS A 92 -10.33 15.51 5.37
CA LYS A 92 -10.44 16.47 4.25
C LYS A 92 -9.39 16.21 3.18
N GLY A 93 -9.75 16.51 1.94
CA GLY A 93 -8.84 16.45 0.80
C GLY A 93 -9.11 15.27 -0.11
N ARG A 94 -8.17 15.00 -1.03
CA ARG A 94 -8.25 13.90 -2.00
C ARG A 94 -7.77 12.60 -1.36
N GLU A 95 -8.22 11.47 -1.91
CA GLU A 95 -7.70 10.16 -1.51
C GLU A 95 -6.18 10.10 -1.66
N MET A 96 -5.52 9.60 -0.62
CA MET A 96 -4.07 9.49 -0.53
C MET A 96 -3.64 8.06 -0.82
N THR A 97 -3.65 7.66 -2.09
CA THR A 97 -3.21 6.32 -2.54
C THR A 97 -1.69 6.27 -2.71
N ASP A 98 -1.06 5.18 -2.26
CA ASP A 98 0.37 4.88 -2.36
C ASP A 98 1.32 6.02 -1.90
N ARG A 99 0.91 6.77 -0.87
CA ARG A 99 1.73 7.89 -0.37
C ARG A 99 2.81 7.37 0.56
N ARG A 100 4.07 7.66 0.23
CA ARG A 100 5.23 7.27 1.02
C ARG A 100 5.67 8.43 1.91
N ILE A 101 6.02 8.10 3.14
CA ILE A 101 6.42 9.06 4.17
C ILE A 101 7.45 8.38 5.08
N PRO A 102 8.54 9.04 5.49
CA PRO A 102 9.37 8.57 6.60
C PRO A 102 8.53 8.39 7.87
N ILE A 103 8.72 7.28 8.59
CA ILE A 103 7.91 6.96 9.78
C ILE A 103 7.98 8.09 10.82
N LYS A 104 9.18 8.63 11.06
CA LYS A 104 9.39 9.74 12.01
C LYS A 104 8.57 10.98 11.66
N ASP A 105 8.45 11.27 10.36
CA ASP A 105 7.75 12.44 9.87
C ASP A 105 6.23 12.23 9.89
N LEU A 106 5.74 11.02 9.60
CA LEU A 106 4.33 10.69 9.83
C LEU A 106 3.95 10.87 11.30
N LEU A 107 4.73 10.29 12.21
CA LEU A 107 4.43 10.32 13.64
C LEU A 107 4.41 11.76 14.18
N SER A 108 5.42 12.56 13.85
CA SER A 108 5.46 13.98 14.25
C SER A 108 4.30 14.78 13.64
N THR A 109 3.98 14.55 12.36
CA THR A 109 2.86 15.19 11.65
C THR A 109 1.50 14.90 12.30
N LEU A 110 1.33 13.70 12.86
CA LEU A 110 0.09 13.28 13.54
C LEU A 110 0.09 13.59 15.05
N GLY A 111 1.14 14.23 15.56
CA GLY A 111 1.28 14.59 16.98
C GLY A 111 1.41 13.36 17.89
N VAL A 112 2.01 12.27 17.40
CA VAL A 112 2.24 11.04 18.16
C VAL A 112 3.74 10.76 18.28
N SER A 113 4.15 10.22 19.42
CA SER A 113 5.57 10.07 19.77
C SER A 113 6.17 8.73 19.36
N SER A 114 5.34 7.72 19.10
CA SER A 114 5.79 6.36 18.77
C SER A 114 4.69 5.59 18.02
N ILE A 115 5.07 4.47 17.40
CA ILE A 115 4.12 3.53 16.78
C ILE A 115 3.10 3.01 17.80
N ARG A 116 3.53 2.74 19.04
CA ARG A 116 2.62 2.32 20.12
C ARG A 116 1.60 3.41 20.46
N HIS A 117 2.03 4.67 20.50
CA HIS A 117 1.12 5.80 20.69
C HIS A 117 0.15 5.92 19.49
N PHE A 118 0.66 5.81 18.25
CA PHE A 118 -0.16 5.79 17.04
C PHE A 118 -1.27 4.74 17.11
N THR A 119 -0.93 3.47 17.36
CA THR A 119 -1.92 2.38 17.40
C THR A 119 -2.91 2.57 18.55
N THR A 120 -2.45 2.97 19.74
CA THR A 120 -3.33 3.18 20.90
C THR A 120 -4.32 4.33 20.70
N LYS A 121 -3.86 5.44 20.10
CA LYS A 121 -4.70 6.60 19.79
C LYS A 121 -5.75 6.22 18.76
N PHE A 122 -5.32 5.72 17.60
CA PHE A 122 -6.23 5.50 16.48
C PHE A 122 -7.12 4.26 16.64
N LYS A 123 -6.76 3.30 17.50
CA LYS A 123 -7.68 2.23 17.91
C LYS A 123 -8.96 2.76 18.57
N LYS A 124 -8.89 3.92 19.22
CA LYS A 124 -10.06 4.57 19.84
C LYS A 124 -10.83 5.46 18.87
N GLU A 125 -10.14 6.04 17.89
CA GLU A 125 -10.71 7.04 16.96
C GLU A 125 -11.32 6.41 15.70
N TRP A 126 -10.73 5.31 15.19
CA TRP A 126 -11.14 4.70 13.93
C TRP A 126 -12.08 3.51 14.11
N LYS A 127 -13.08 3.42 13.25
CA LYS A 127 -13.98 2.27 13.17
C LYS A 127 -13.28 1.10 12.48
N GLY A 128 -13.56 -0.11 12.96
CA GLY A 128 -12.97 -1.33 12.40
C GLY A 128 -11.45 -1.35 12.52
N PHE A 129 -10.88 -0.83 13.62
CA PHE A 129 -9.44 -0.86 13.80
C PHE A 129 -8.93 -2.30 13.79
N SER A 130 -7.93 -2.58 12.94
CA SER A 130 -7.22 -3.85 12.86
C SER A 130 -5.72 -3.58 12.67
N SER A 131 -4.89 -4.41 13.29
CA SER A 131 -3.44 -4.33 13.15
C SER A 131 -2.83 -5.73 13.15
N ALA A 132 -1.85 -5.96 12.29
CA ALA A 132 -1.11 -7.20 12.15
C ALA A 132 0.37 -6.87 11.95
N HIS A 133 1.25 -7.63 12.59
CA HIS A 133 2.67 -7.35 12.66
C HIS A 133 3.48 -8.63 12.50
N GLU A 134 4.47 -8.59 11.61
CA GLU A 134 5.46 -9.66 11.42
C GLU A 134 6.82 -9.00 11.21
N GLU A 135 7.82 -9.41 11.99
CA GLU A 135 9.20 -8.90 11.94
C GLU A 135 9.34 -7.37 11.75
N ASN A 136 9.63 -6.94 10.51
CA ASN A 136 9.91 -5.56 10.13
C ASN A 136 8.70 -4.86 9.48
N VAL A 137 7.53 -5.49 9.47
CA VAL A 137 6.33 -4.98 8.82
C VAL A 137 5.16 -4.89 9.80
N LEU A 138 4.56 -3.71 9.89
CA LEU A 138 3.29 -3.49 10.60
C LEU A 138 2.24 -2.97 9.62
N ILE A 139 1.11 -3.65 9.52
CA ILE A 139 -0.05 -3.15 8.80
C ILE A 139 -1.10 -2.71 9.80
N VAL A 140 -1.66 -1.50 9.60
CA VAL A 140 -2.75 -0.96 10.40
C VAL A 140 -3.87 -0.52 9.47
N LYS A 141 -5.10 -0.92 9.78
CA LYS A 141 -6.31 -0.50 9.07
C LYS A 141 -7.32 0.08 10.04
N GLY A 142 -8.00 1.14 9.63
CA GLY A 142 -9.12 1.74 10.37
C GLY A 142 -9.80 2.81 9.54
N ASP A 143 -11.11 2.98 9.72
CA ASP A 143 -11.95 3.77 8.80
C ASP A 143 -11.69 3.31 7.34
N SER A 144 -11.43 4.24 6.42
CA SER A 144 -11.02 3.97 5.04
C SER A 144 -9.49 3.91 4.86
N LEU A 145 -8.72 4.02 5.94
CA LEU A 145 -7.26 4.16 5.89
C LEU A 145 -6.57 2.81 6.06
N ILE A 146 -5.46 2.64 5.36
CA ILE A 146 -4.51 1.53 5.53
C ILE A 146 -3.10 2.13 5.61
N PHE A 147 -2.32 1.68 6.57
CA PHE A 147 -0.92 2.06 6.76
C PHE A 147 -0.08 0.78 6.70
N HIS A 148 0.90 0.76 5.80
CA HIS A 148 1.93 -0.28 5.75
C HIS A 148 3.23 0.35 6.21
N PHE A 149 3.62 0.07 7.45
CA PHE A 149 4.91 0.46 8.01
C PHE A 149 5.95 -0.58 7.65
N ASP A 150 7.04 -0.14 7.03
CA ASP A 150 8.23 -0.94 6.76
C ASP A 150 9.38 -0.37 7.60
N PHE A 151 9.72 -1.09 8.66
CA PHE A 151 10.73 -0.68 9.63
C PHE A 151 12.15 -0.81 9.08
N ALA A 152 12.39 -1.74 8.15
CA ALA A 152 13.69 -1.90 7.51
C ALA A 152 14.01 -0.70 6.61
N ARG A 153 13.02 -0.22 5.86
CA ARG A 153 13.14 0.99 5.03
C ARG A 153 12.91 2.29 5.81
N GLY A 154 12.31 2.22 7.00
CA GLY A 154 11.99 3.40 7.82
C GLY A 154 10.88 4.26 7.22
N ILE A 155 10.02 3.69 6.37
CA ILE A 155 8.94 4.38 5.66
C ILE A 155 7.57 3.78 5.99
N VAL A 156 6.53 4.53 5.70
CA VAL A 156 5.15 4.07 5.74
C VAL A 156 4.45 4.43 4.44
N THR A 157 3.76 3.45 3.85
CA THR A 157 2.89 3.64 2.71
C THR A 157 1.44 3.79 3.20
N LEU A 158 0.83 4.93 2.89
CA LEU A 158 -0.57 5.23 3.15
C LEU A 158 -1.43 4.79 1.96
N ASN A 159 -2.50 4.06 2.26
CA ASN A 159 -3.41 3.38 1.34
C ASN A 159 -2.66 2.69 0.19
N PRO A 160 -1.79 1.72 0.50
CA PRO A 160 -1.14 0.90 -0.51
C PRO A 160 -2.22 0.20 -1.33
N ARG A 161 -2.29 0.53 -2.62
CA ARG A 161 -3.19 -0.07 -3.59
C ARG A 161 -2.41 -0.80 -4.67
N ASN A 162 -1.31 -0.20 -5.13
CA ASN A 162 -0.48 -0.73 -6.20
C ASN A 162 0.83 -1.37 -5.70
N ASP A 163 1.01 -1.46 -4.37
CA ASP A 163 2.11 -2.22 -3.80
C ASP A 163 1.89 -3.72 -4.11
N ARG A 164 2.92 -4.36 -4.67
CA ARG A 164 2.92 -5.79 -5.01
C ARG A 164 3.13 -6.65 -3.76
N LEU A 165 2.48 -7.80 -3.73
CA LEU A 165 2.61 -8.80 -2.67
C LEU A 165 3.61 -9.86 -3.11
N GLU A 166 4.89 -9.61 -2.83
CA GLU A 166 6.00 -10.43 -3.34
C GLU A 166 6.43 -11.56 -2.39
N ASN A 167 6.03 -11.50 -1.11
CA ASN A 167 6.32 -12.53 -0.12
C ASN A 167 5.06 -12.95 0.64
N PHE A 168 5.12 -14.18 1.16
CA PHE A 168 4.01 -14.83 1.83
C PHE A 168 3.64 -14.13 3.14
N GLU A 169 4.63 -13.65 3.88
CA GLU A 169 4.46 -13.02 5.19
C GLU A 169 3.61 -11.75 5.06
N VAL A 170 3.96 -10.86 4.13
CA VAL A 170 3.23 -9.62 3.84
C VAL A 170 1.83 -9.94 3.28
N PHE A 171 1.72 -10.93 2.38
CA PHE A 171 0.42 -11.39 1.89
C PHE A 171 -0.51 -11.84 3.04
N ASN A 172 0.00 -12.69 3.93
CA ASN A 172 -0.72 -13.19 5.10
C ASN A 172 -1.13 -12.04 6.04
N LEU A 173 -0.25 -11.07 6.30
CA LEU A 173 -0.59 -9.88 7.09
C LEU A 173 -1.77 -9.10 6.49
N TYR A 174 -1.80 -8.87 5.17
CA TYR A 174 -2.94 -8.21 4.53
C TYR A 174 -4.22 -9.03 4.61
N CYS A 175 -4.15 -10.36 4.41
CA CYS A 175 -5.28 -11.26 4.58
C CYS A 175 -5.85 -11.20 6.00
N GLN A 176 -5.01 -11.24 7.03
CA GLN A 176 -5.41 -11.09 8.44
C GLN A 176 -6.09 -9.74 8.69
N ILE A 177 -5.51 -8.65 8.20
CA ILE A 177 -6.07 -7.31 8.35
C ILE A 177 -7.45 -7.21 7.71
N PHE A 178 -7.62 -7.69 6.48
CA PHE A 178 -8.90 -7.62 5.79
C PHE A 178 -9.93 -8.58 6.39
N SER A 179 -9.53 -9.80 6.76
CA SER A 179 -10.35 -10.77 7.48
C SER A 179 -10.94 -10.14 8.75
N ASN A 180 -10.09 -9.57 9.60
CA ASN A 180 -10.51 -8.90 10.83
C ASN A 180 -11.39 -7.66 10.57
N TYR A 181 -11.05 -6.85 9.56
CA TYR A 181 -11.79 -5.63 9.26
C TYR A 181 -13.19 -5.90 8.70
N TYR A 182 -13.32 -6.91 7.83
CA TYR A 182 -14.58 -7.27 7.18
C TYR A 182 -15.37 -8.32 7.95
N GLY A 183 -14.82 -8.89 9.04
CA GLY A 183 -15.47 -9.94 9.83
C GLY A 183 -15.54 -11.28 9.10
N LEU A 184 -14.60 -11.56 8.19
CA LEU A 184 -14.60 -12.78 7.38
C LEU A 184 -13.67 -13.83 7.99
N LYS A 185 -14.12 -15.08 8.08
CA LYS A 185 -13.26 -16.21 8.47
C LYS A 185 -12.37 -16.58 7.29
N THR A 186 -11.05 -16.53 7.49
CA THR A 186 -10.08 -16.84 6.43
C THR A 186 -8.99 -17.78 6.92
N ILE A 187 -8.47 -18.58 6.00
CA ILE A 187 -7.30 -19.44 6.18
C ILE A 187 -6.35 -19.15 5.03
N VAL A 188 -5.09 -18.88 5.36
CA VAL A 188 -4.04 -18.67 4.39
C VAL A 188 -3.07 -19.84 4.48
N THR A 189 -2.73 -20.45 3.34
CA THR A 189 -1.84 -21.61 3.27
C THR A 189 -0.71 -21.34 2.29
N ASP A 190 0.51 -21.59 2.75
CA ASP A 190 1.70 -21.62 1.91
C ASP A 190 1.80 -23.02 1.27
N LEU A 191 1.43 -23.15 -0.01
CA LEU A 191 1.46 -24.44 -0.70
C LEU A 191 2.88 -24.78 -1.15
N THR A 192 3.59 -23.77 -1.68
CA THR A 192 5.00 -23.82 -2.07
C THR A 192 5.59 -22.42 -1.95
N ILE A 193 6.92 -22.28 -2.06
CA ILE A 193 7.68 -21.02 -1.93
C ILE A 193 7.02 -19.83 -2.66
N ASN A 194 6.39 -20.06 -3.81
CA ASN A 194 5.76 -19.03 -4.61
C ASN A 194 4.28 -19.31 -4.92
N TRP A 195 3.62 -20.24 -4.24
CA TRP A 195 2.19 -20.53 -4.47
C TRP A 195 1.43 -20.49 -3.16
N TRP A 196 0.52 -19.53 -3.05
CA TRP A 196 -0.25 -19.28 -1.85
C TRP A 196 -1.74 -19.45 -2.12
N LEU A 197 -2.45 -19.95 -1.12
CA LEU A 197 -3.89 -20.17 -1.16
C LEU A 197 -4.57 -19.36 -0.05
N LEU A 198 -5.48 -18.48 -0.45
CA LEU A 198 -6.43 -17.84 0.45
C LEU A 198 -7.78 -18.57 0.36
N SER A 199 -8.25 -19.06 1.51
CA SER A 199 -9.59 -19.63 1.67
C SER A 199 -10.45 -18.71 2.52
N ILE A 200 -11.64 -18.36 2.05
CA ILE A 200 -12.61 -17.53 2.77
C ILE A 200 -13.90 -18.32 2.94
N GLU A 201 -14.38 -18.42 4.17
CA GLU A 201 -15.62 -19.14 4.48
C GLU A 201 -16.82 -18.19 4.40
N ILE A 202 -17.92 -18.69 3.83
CA ILE A 202 -19.19 -17.98 3.71
C ILE A 202 -20.29 -18.87 4.28
N GLU A 203 -21.03 -18.34 5.24
CA GLU A 203 -22.15 -19.03 5.90
C GLU A 203 -23.49 -18.60 5.28
N GLY A 204 -24.47 -19.50 5.25
CA GLY A 204 -25.85 -19.15 4.87
C GLY A 204 -26.10 -18.85 3.39
N HIS A 205 -25.14 -19.09 2.49
CA HIS A 205 -25.28 -18.86 1.05
C HIS A 205 -25.11 -20.15 0.24
N SER A 206 -25.91 -20.30 -0.82
CA SER A 206 -25.75 -21.41 -1.77
C SER A 206 -24.51 -21.26 -2.64
N LEU A 207 -23.91 -22.39 -3.06
CA LEU A 207 -22.78 -22.38 -4.00
C LEU A 207 -23.10 -21.62 -5.31
N SER A 208 -24.34 -21.74 -5.81
CA SER A 208 -24.79 -21.06 -7.03
C SER A 208 -24.84 -19.53 -6.90
N SER A 209 -25.32 -19.01 -5.77
CA SER A 209 -25.40 -17.56 -5.54
C SER A 209 -24.00 -16.96 -5.47
N VAL A 210 -23.09 -17.59 -4.74
CA VAL A 210 -21.68 -17.13 -4.62
C VAL A 210 -20.98 -17.16 -5.99
N LYS A 211 -21.09 -18.25 -6.76
CA LYS A 211 -20.49 -18.36 -8.10
C LYS A 211 -20.95 -17.25 -9.05
N SER A 212 -22.24 -16.90 -9.03
CA SER A 212 -22.80 -15.88 -9.91
C SER A 212 -22.22 -14.49 -9.64
N GLN A 213 -22.05 -14.12 -8.36
CA GLN A 213 -21.50 -12.83 -7.96
C GLN A 213 -19.99 -12.72 -8.15
N LEU A 214 -19.24 -13.83 -8.02
CA LEU A 214 -17.81 -13.85 -8.31
C LEU A 214 -17.52 -13.72 -9.80
N LYS A 215 -18.30 -14.37 -10.67
CA LYS A 215 -18.13 -14.29 -12.13
C LYS A 215 -18.40 -12.90 -12.72
N ALA A 216 -19.21 -12.07 -12.05
CA ALA A 216 -19.64 -10.77 -12.55
C ALA A 216 -18.51 -9.71 -12.68
N GLY A 217 -17.28 -10.02 -12.26
CA GLY A 217 -16.13 -9.17 -12.55
C GLY A 217 -14.82 -9.93 -12.41
N SER A 218 -13.95 -9.82 -13.42
CA SER A 218 -12.59 -10.36 -13.39
C SER A 218 -11.87 -9.94 -12.11
N LEU A 219 -11.49 -10.91 -11.27
CA LEU A 219 -10.59 -10.70 -10.14
C LEU A 219 -9.17 -10.74 -10.68
N LYS A 220 -8.68 -9.58 -11.14
CA LYS A 220 -7.32 -9.44 -11.67
C LYS A 220 -6.30 -9.71 -10.56
N GLY A 221 -5.17 -10.32 -10.91
CA GLY A 221 -4.06 -10.60 -10.01
C GLY A 221 -4.12 -11.93 -9.26
N PHE A 222 -5.21 -12.70 -9.41
CA PHE A 222 -5.29 -14.07 -8.93
C PHE A 222 -5.18 -15.03 -10.12
N ASP A 223 -4.41 -16.10 -9.97
CA ASP A 223 -4.25 -17.13 -11.01
C ASP A 223 -5.54 -17.94 -11.17
N ALA A 224 -6.18 -18.27 -10.05
CA ALA A 224 -7.47 -18.94 -10.03
C ALA A 224 -8.33 -18.45 -8.86
N VAL A 225 -9.63 -18.32 -9.10
CA VAL A 225 -10.63 -18.14 -8.05
C VAL A 225 -11.78 -19.10 -8.29
N TYR A 226 -12.03 -19.97 -7.32
CA TYR A 226 -13.07 -21.00 -7.40
C TYR A 226 -13.78 -21.18 -6.07
N THR A 227 -14.87 -21.94 -6.09
CA THR A 227 -15.67 -22.21 -4.91
C THR A 227 -15.95 -23.69 -4.74
N SER A 228 -15.94 -24.13 -3.49
CA SER A 228 -16.31 -25.48 -3.07
C SER A 228 -17.31 -25.41 -1.93
N GLU A 229 -18.00 -26.52 -1.67
CA GLU A 229 -18.98 -26.66 -0.60
C GLU A 229 -18.54 -27.85 0.26
N ILE A 230 -18.39 -27.62 1.56
CA ILE A 230 -17.99 -28.62 2.55
C ILE A 230 -18.92 -28.47 3.74
N GLU A 231 -19.71 -29.49 4.07
CA GLU A 231 -20.57 -29.51 5.28
C GLU A 231 -21.47 -28.25 5.39
N ASP A 232 -22.19 -27.92 4.32
CA ASP A 232 -23.07 -26.73 4.21
C ASP A 232 -22.36 -25.36 4.31
N LEU A 233 -21.03 -25.35 4.30
CA LEU A 233 -20.22 -24.14 4.20
C LEU A 233 -19.68 -23.95 2.78
N VAL A 234 -19.91 -22.78 2.19
CA VAL A 234 -19.29 -22.42 0.92
C VAL A 234 -17.94 -21.78 1.19
N LYS A 235 -16.89 -22.30 0.57
CA LYS A 235 -15.54 -21.73 0.61
C LYS A 235 -15.21 -21.08 -0.72
N ILE A 236 -14.64 -19.89 -0.67
CA ILE A 236 -13.96 -19.25 -1.81
C ILE A 236 -12.47 -19.51 -1.66
N HIS A 237 -11.88 -20.07 -2.71
CA HIS A 237 -10.45 -20.28 -2.84
C HIS A 237 -9.89 -19.31 -3.87
N ALA A 238 -8.82 -18.60 -3.50
CA ALA A 238 -8.10 -17.69 -4.35
C ALA A 238 -6.61 -18.05 -4.33
N GLU A 239 -6.08 -18.41 -5.50
CA GLU A 239 -4.70 -18.83 -5.68
C GLU A 239 -3.86 -17.66 -6.19
N VAL A 240 -2.64 -17.57 -5.66
CA VAL A 240 -1.65 -16.55 -5.99
C VAL A 240 -0.32 -17.24 -6.25
N ILE A 241 0.23 -17.05 -7.44
CA ILE A 241 1.56 -17.51 -7.84
C ILE A 241 2.48 -16.28 -7.91
N ALA A 242 3.37 -16.15 -6.94
CA ALA A 242 4.35 -15.07 -6.88
C ALA A 242 5.52 -15.33 -7.86
N GLY A 243 6.10 -14.24 -8.36
CA GLY A 243 7.35 -14.29 -9.16
C GLY A 243 7.18 -14.54 -10.66
N ASP A 244 5.96 -14.67 -11.17
CA ASP A 244 5.71 -14.61 -12.63
C ASP A 244 5.36 -13.15 -13.01
N ASP A 245 6.06 -12.60 -14.01
CA ASP A 245 5.86 -11.23 -14.50
C ASP A 245 4.42 -10.98 -14.99
N SER A 246 3.67 -12.05 -15.26
CA SER A 246 2.32 -11.99 -15.80
C SER A 246 1.19 -11.90 -14.76
N SER A 247 1.44 -12.21 -13.47
CA SER A 247 0.38 -12.30 -12.44
C SER A 247 0.77 -11.76 -11.05
N SER A 248 1.48 -10.61 -10.98
CA SER A 248 1.74 -9.98 -9.67
C SER A 248 0.45 -9.48 -8.99
N LEU A 249 0.08 -10.07 -7.85
CA LEU A 249 -1.04 -9.60 -7.04
C LEU A 249 -0.67 -8.29 -6.32
N GLU A 250 -1.55 -7.29 -6.45
CA GLU A 250 -1.44 -6.01 -5.74
C GLU A 250 -2.40 -5.95 -4.53
N VAL A 251 -2.03 -5.16 -3.51
CA VAL A 251 -2.86 -4.96 -2.30
C VAL A 251 -4.30 -4.53 -2.64
N GLY A 252 -4.46 -3.68 -3.66
CA GLY A 252 -5.76 -3.20 -4.10
C GLY A 252 -6.67 -4.31 -4.63
N GLN A 253 -6.11 -5.27 -5.36
CA GLN A 253 -6.83 -6.41 -5.91
C GLN A 253 -7.28 -7.37 -4.80
N LEU A 254 -6.39 -7.64 -3.84
CA LEU A 254 -6.73 -8.40 -2.64
C LEU A 254 -7.85 -7.72 -1.84
N ARG A 255 -7.74 -6.41 -1.62
CA ARG A 255 -8.79 -5.62 -0.95
C ARG A 255 -10.14 -5.73 -1.68
N ASP A 256 -10.13 -5.64 -3.01
CA ASP A 256 -11.34 -5.69 -3.82
C ASP A 256 -12.03 -7.08 -3.73
N LEU A 257 -11.27 -8.17 -3.61
CA LEU A 257 -11.81 -9.50 -3.29
C LEU A 257 -12.53 -9.48 -1.93
N PHE A 258 -11.87 -9.04 -0.86
CA PHE A 258 -12.46 -8.98 0.48
C PHE A 258 -13.70 -8.08 0.54
N ILE A 259 -13.68 -6.92 -0.13
CA ILE A 259 -14.86 -6.05 -0.25
C ILE A 259 -16.01 -6.80 -0.91
N ARG A 260 -15.75 -7.53 -1.99
CA ARG A 260 -16.78 -8.29 -2.70
C ARG A 260 -17.37 -9.38 -1.81
N VAL A 261 -16.51 -10.15 -1.13
CA VAL A 261 -16.95 -11.24 -0.24
C VAL A 261 -17.71 -10.71 0.98
N SER A 262 -17.31 -9.56 1.52
CA SER A 262 -18.01 -8.95 2.67
C SER A 262 -19.46 -8.56 2.40
N LYS A 263 -19.91 -8.55 1.13
CA LYS A 263 -21.31 -8.29 0.77
C LYS A 263 -22.22 -9.47 1.07
N PHE A 264 -21.69 -10.69 1.20
CA PHE A 264 -22.47 -11.87 1.57
C PHE A 264 -22.88 -11.82 3.06
N GLU A 265 -22.00 -11.31 3.93
CA GLU A 265 -22.25 -11.18 5.37
C GLU A 265 -23.17 -10.01 5.76
N LYS A 266 -23.37 -9.04 4.87
CA LYS A 266 -24.11 -7.78 5.16
C LYS A 266 -25.54 -7.77 4.64
N GLN A 267 -26.06 -8.90 4.15
CA GLN A 267 -27.39 -9.01 3.53
C GLN A 267 -28.50 -9.49 4.48
N GLU A 268 -28.28 -9.45 5.80
CA GLU A 268 -29.35 -9.61 6.82
C GLU A 268 -30.04 -8.28 7.16
#